data_AF-A0A9D7EUP6-F1
#
_entry.id   AF-A0A9D7EUP6-F1
#
_cell.length_a   1.000
_cell.length_b   1.000
_cell.length_c   1.000
_cell.angle_alpha   90.00
_cell.angle_beta   90.00
_cell.angle_gamma   90.00
#
_symmetry.space_group_name_H-M   'P 1'
#
loop_
_entity.id
_entity.type
_entity.pdbx_description
1 polymer ?
#
loop_
_entity_poly.entity_id
_entity_poly.type
_entity_poly.pdbx_seq_one_letter_code
_entity_poly.pdbx_strand_id
1 'polypeptide(L)'
;MKLKAPFLTFIICCFSLIAFGQKKYNGTLFTKLGQEIKGEIKLNLDGSNDELIEVITVEKTKEKGTKQTLTTSSKINVSIIDHIDVNGKSYYFRDIKTDYDDKFIRNVSVQLIYGTITCGIFQSGDGTAMHSISVKFPNELLYILASVDFEYYNSSSSVPLRISKCKSLLNKMMDEDKTVTWKEDATREQRIQCFKNIISDYNKCNVPEN
;
A
#
# COMPACT_ATOMS: atom_id res chain seq x y z
N MET A 1 65.11 -14.77 -9.36
CA MET A 1 63.88 -14.06 -9.82
C MET A 1 62.82 -14.18 -8.75
N LYS A 2 62.36 -13.06 -8.19
CA LYS A 2 61.32 -13.01 -7.15
C LYS A 2 59.95 -13.04 -7.83
N LEU A 3 59.16 -14.09 -7.64
CA LEU A 3 57.75 -14.11 -8.05
C LEU A 3 56.94 -13.25 -7.07
N LYS A 4 56.27 -12.23 -7.59
CA LYS A 4 55.31 -11.41 -6.84
C LYS A 4 53.97 -12.15 -6.76
N ALA A 5 53.41 -12.27 -5.57
CA ALA A 5 52.06 -12.77 -5.35
C ALA A 5 51.03 -11.72 -5.84
N PRO A 6 49.94 -12.13 -6.53
CA PRO A 6 48.87 -11.22 -6.88
C PRO A 6 47.97 -10.97 -5.66
N PHE A 7 47.82 -9.70 -5.30
CA PHE A 7 46.85 -9.21 -4.32
C PHE A 7 45.43 -9.40 -4.89
N LEU A 8 44.66 -10.30 -4.31
CA LEU A 8 43.24 -10.46 -4.60
C LEU A 8 42.46 -9.42 -3.77
N THR A 9 42.08 -8.29 -4.39
CA THR A 9 41.26 -7.28 -3.73
C THR A 9 39.81 -7.77 -3.72
N PHE A 10 39.39 -8.35 -2.59
CA PHE A 10 38.01 -8.73 -2.33
C PHE A 10 37.20 -7.44 -2.10
N ILE A 11 36.48 -6.97 -3.11
CA ILE A 11 35.50 -5.88 -2.96
C ILE A 11 34.33 -6.47 -2.17
N ILE A 12 34.33 -6.25 -0.87
CA ILE A 12 33.16 -6.46 -0.01
C ILE A 12 32.15 -5.39 -0.42
N CYS A 13 31.22 -5.74 -1.31
CA CYS A 13 29.98 -5.00 -1.45
C CYS A 13 29.25 -5.10 -0.12
N CYS A 14 29.41 -4.10 0.74
CA CYS A 14 28.50 -3.84 1.84
C CYS A 14 27.14 -3.55 1.22
N PHE A 15 26.33 -4.60 1.01
CA PHE A 15 24.89 -4.46 0.95
C PHE A 15 24.47 -3.88 2.29
N SER A 16 24.41 -2.56 2.40
CA SER A 16 23.64 -1.91 3.44
C SER A 16 22.20 -2.37 3.25
N LEU A 17 21.83 -3.43 3.97
CA LEU A 17 20.45 -3.74 4.30
C LEU A 17 19.91 -2.48 4.97
N ILE A 18 19.26 -1.62 4.19
CA ILE A 18 18.42 -0.55 4.74
C ILE A 18 17.30 -1.32 5.44
N ALA A 19 17.49 -1.60 6.72
CA ALA A 19 16.40 -2.00 7.58
C ALA A 19 15.46 -0.80 7.60
N PHE A 20 14.42 -0.84 6.77
CA PHE A 20 13.31 0.10 6.81
C PHE A 20 12.65 -0.09 8.18
N GLY A 21 13.13 0.67 9.16
CA GLY A 21 12.74 0.55 10.55
C GLY A 21 11.40 1.22 10.79
N GLN A 22 10.61 0.62 11.69
CA GLN A 22 9.43 1.29 12.24
C GLN A 22 9.83 2.65 12.83
N LYS A 23 9.08 3.69 12.47
CA LYS A 23 9.19 5.04 13.00
C LYS A 23 7.95 5.38 13.81
N LYS A 24 8.08 6.39 14.66
CA LYS A 24 7.00 6.90 15.49
C LYS A 24 6.37 8.12 14.82
N TYR A 25 5.04 8.15 14.81
CA TYR A 25 4.27 9.20 14.16
C TYR A 25 3.16 9.68 15.08
N ASN A 26 3.01 10.99 15.23
CA ASN A 26 1.81 11.54 15.85
C ASN A 26 0.63 11.35 14.88
N GLY A 27 -0.43 10.70 15.36
CA GLY A 27 -1.57 10.37 14.53
C GLY A 27 -2.78 9.91 15.32
N THR A 28 -3.77 9.45 14.58
CA THR A 28 -5.02 8.92 15.10
C THR A 28 -5.27 7.55 14.51
N LEU A 29 -5.52 6.55 15.34
CA LEU A 29 -5.91 5.21 14.92
C LEU A 29 -7.42 5.06 15.03
N PHE A 30 -8.05 4.57 13.98
CA PHE A 30 -9.47 4.27 13.94
C PHE A 30 -9.68 2.75 13.93
N THR A 31 -10.49 2.24 14.84
CA THR A 31 -10.84 0.82 14.88
C THR A 31 -12.11 0.55 14.09
N LYS A 32 -12.27 -0.68 13.61
CA LYS A 32 -13.50 -1.15 12.94
C LYS A 32 -14.73 -1.14 13.87
N LEU A 33 -14.52 -1.00 15.17
CA LEU A 33 -15.58 -0.85 16.18
C LEU A 33 -15.94 0.63 16.41
N GLY A 34 -15.37 1.57 15.66
CA GLY A 34 -15.68 3.00 15.74
C GLY A 34 -14.93 3.74 16.85
N GLN A 35 -13.87 3.15 17.43
CA GLN A 35 -13.04 3.84 18.42
C GLN A 35 -11.97 4.67 17.74
N GLU A 36 -11.69 5.84 18.31
CA GLU A 36 -10.64 6.77 17.88
C GLU A 36 -9.57 6.86 18.98
N ILE A 37 -8.32 6.58 18.62
CA ILE A 37 -7.19 6.56 19.57
C ILE A 37 -6.11 7.52 19.08
N LYS A 38 -5.96 8.65 19.75
CA LYS A 38 -4.95 9.68 19.44
C LYS A 38 -3.66 9.41 20.20
N GLY A 39 -2.54 9.41 19.49
CA GLY A 39 -1.24 9.17 20.13
C GLY A 39 -0.06 9.11 19.16
N GLU A 40 1.07 8.68 19.68
CA GLU A 40 2.24 8.35 18.89
C GLU A 40 2.15 6.88 18.46
N ILE A 41 2.01 6.64 17.16
CA ILE A 41 1.80 5.33 16.53
C ILE A 41 3.13 4.86 15.93
N LYS A 42 3.56 3.63 16.25
CA LYS A 42 4.78 3.04 15.72
C LYS A 42 4.51 2.23 14.45
N LEU A 43 5.05 2.69 13.32
CA LEU A 43 4.70 2.22 11.98
C LEU A 43 5.90 2.15 11.04
N ASN A 44 5.88 1.20 10.12
CA ASN A 44 6.65 1.20 8.90
C ASN A 44 5.76 1.62 7.73
N LEU A 45 5.95 2.84 7.23
CA LEU A 45 5.19 3.36 6.09
C LEU A 45 5.74 2.86 4.74
N ASP A 46 6.98 2.37 4.72
CA ASP A 46 7.71 1.98 3.51
C ASP A 46 7.74 0.45 3.31
N GLY A 47 7.12 -0.33 4.20
CA GLY A 47 7.16 -1.78 4.15
C GLY A 47 6.21 -2.48 5.12
N SER A 48 6.52 -3.74 5.45
CA SER A 48 5.70 -4.58 6.33
C SER A 48 5.65 -4.04 7.76
N ASN A 49 4.51 -4.22 8.40
CA ASN A 49 4.31 -3.99 9.82
C ASN A 49 4.07 -5.31 10.56
N ASP A 50 4.30 -5.29 11.87
CA ASP A 50 3.92 -6.40 12.73
C ASP A 50 2.39 -6.49 12.84
N GLU A 51 1.88 -7.66 13.24
CA GLU A 51 0.44 -7.86 13.48
C GLU A 51 -0.12 -6.97 14.61
N LEU A 52 0.76 -6.49 15.49
CA LEU A 52 0.42 -5.63 16.61
C LEU A 52 1.07 -4.26 16.43
N ILE A 53 0.25 -3.23 16.26
CA ILE A 53 0.69 -1.83 16.17
C ILE A 53 0.73 -1.24 17.57
N GLU A 54 1.88 -0.67 17.94
CA GLU A 54 2.04 0.04 19.20
C GLU A 54 1.52 1.47 19.08
N VAL A 55 0.69 1.88 20.05
CA VAL A 55 0.17 3.24 20.20
C VAL A 55 0.50 3.73 21.61
N ILE A 56 1.17 4.87 21.69
CA ILE A 56 1.48 5.55 22.94
C ILE A 56 0.54 6.75 23.07
N THR A 57 -0.34 6.71 24.06
CA THR A 57 -1.26 7.79 24.39
C THR A 57 -0.74 8.57 25.60
N VAL A 58 -0.99 9.89 25.62
CA VAL A 58 -0.60 10.77 26.73
C VAL A 58 -1.82 11.54 27.19
N GLU A 59 -2.29 11.23 28.39
CA GLU A 59 -3.41 11.92 29.02
C GLU A 59 -2.90 12.87 30.10
N LYS A 60 -3.40 14.11 30.10
CA LYS A 60 -3.10 15.09 31.15
C LYS A 60 -4.32 15.24 32.03
N THR A 61 -4.24 14.74 33.25
CA THR A 61 -5.30 14.87 34.26
C THR A 61 -4.90 15.91 35.30
N LYS A 62 -5.89 16.58 35.88
CA LYS A 62 -5.67 17.50 37.01
C LYS A 62 -6.43 16.97 38.19
N GLU A 63 -5.72 16.39 39.14
CA GLU A 63 -6.30 15.82 40.35
C GLU A 63 -5.83 16.65 41.55
N LYS A 64 -6.77 17.19 42.33
CA LYS A 64 -6.51 18.00 43.55
C LYS A 64 -5.47 19.12 43.37
N GLY A 65 -5.46 19.78 42.20
CA GLY A 65 -4.59 20.92 41.92
C GLY A 65 -3.23 20.57 41.29
N THR A 66 -2.81 19.30 41.34
CA THR A 66 -1.57 18.83 40.73
C THR A 66 -1.84 18.36 39.29
N LYS A 67 -1.04 18.84 38.34
CA LYS A 67 -1.06 18.31 36.96
C LYS A 67 -0.36 16.95 36.96
N GLN A 68 -1.07 15.89 36.61
CA GLN A 68 -0.51 14.57 36.36
C GLN A 68 -0.50 14.30 34.86
N THR A 69 0.51 13.55 34.39
CA THR A 69 0.59 13.08 33.01
C THR A 69 0.66 11.57 33.06
N LEU A 70 -0.32 10.91 32.44
CA LEU A 70 -0.38 9.46 32.31
C LEU A 70 0.03 9.09 30.88
N THR A 71 1.03 8.23 30.76
CA THR A 71 1.48 7.68 29.47
C THR A 71 1.10 6.20 29.42
N THR A 72 0.30 5.81 28.44
CA THR A 72 -0.14 4.41 28.25
C THR A 72 0.33 3.91 26.89
N SER A 73 1.08 2.80 26.88
CA SER A 73 1.40 2.06 25.64
C SER A 73 0.42 0.90 25.48
N SER A 74 -0.20 0.80 24.30
CA SER A 74 -1.13 -0.27 23.93
C SER A 74 -0.71 -0.90 22.61
N LYS A 75 -0.90 -2.22 22.49
CA LYS A 75 -0.68 -2.97 21.26
C LYS A 75 -2.02 -3.38 20.66
N ILE A 76 -2.28 -2.95 19.43
CA ILE A 76 -3.57 -3.09 18.74
C ILE A 76 -3.37 -4.00 17.54
N ASN A 77 -4.21 -5.02 17.40
CA ASN A 77 -4.10 -5.96 16.28
C ASN A 77 -4.51 -5.30 14.96
N VAL A 78 -3.70 -5.42 13.91
CA VAL A 78 -3.96 -4.86 12.57
C VAL A 78 -5.35 -5.24 12.03
N SER A 79 -5.84 -6.44 12.32
CA SER A 79 -7.15 -6.92 11.86
C SER A 79 -8.34 -6.10 12.40
N ILE A 80 -8.20 -5.44 13.55
CA ILE A 80 -9.24 -4.59 14.15
C ILE A 80 -9.06 -3.11 13.81
N ILE A 81 -7.93 -2.74 13.21
CA ILE A 81 -7.68 -1.38 12.72
C ILE A 81 -8.42 -1.21 11.40
N ASP A 82 -9.17 -0.12 11.28
CA ASP A 82 -9.80 0.28 10.02
C ASP A 82 -8.79 1.04 9.16
N HIS A 83 -8.30 2.16 9.70
CA HIS A 83 -7.25 2.99 9.12
C HIS A 83 -6.52 3.79 10.21
N ILE A 84 -5.42 4.41 9.83
CA ILE A 84 -4.62 5.32 10.66
C ILE A 84 -4.39 6.63 9.91
N ASP A 85 -4.56 7.75 10.60
CA ASP A 85 -4.27 9.08 10.07
C ASP A 85 -2.95 9.61 10.63
N VAL A 86 -1.98 9.82 9.75
CA VAL A 86 -0.64 10.32 10.08
C VAL A 86 -0.23 11.36 9.04
N ASN A 87 0.31 12.50 9.47
CA ASN A 87 0.76 13.58 8.57
C ASN A 87 -0.32 14.05 7.58
N GLY A 88 -1.59 14.08 8.02
CA GLY A 88 -2.73 14.49 7.19
C GLY A 88 -3.11 13.49 6.10
N LYS A 89 -2.65 12.24 6.20
CA LYS A 89 -2.93 11.17 5.25
C LYS A 89 -3.48 9.95 5.96
N SER A 90 -4.45 9.30 5.35
CA SER A 90 -5.00 8.03 5.81
C SER A 90 -4.24 6.86 5.19
N TYR A 91 -3.77 5.96 6.05
CA TYR A 91 -3.13 4.71 5.67
C TYR A 91 -3.98 3.52 6.10
N TYR A 92 -3.97 2.51 5.26
CA TYR A 92 -4.68 1.27 5.45
C TYR A 92 -3.67 0.12 5.47
N PHE A 93 -3.84 -0.85 6.37
CA PHE A 93 -2.98 -2.03 6.39
C PHE A 93 -3.46 -3.10 5.43
N ARG A 94 -2.62 -3.47 4.47
CA ARG A 94 -2.97 -4.40 3.39
C ARG A 94 -1.86 -5.42 3.15
N ASP A 95 -2.27 -6.62 2.78
CA ASP A 95 -1.34 -7.59 2.23
C ASP A 95 -1.17 -7.32 0.73
N ILE A 96 0.08 -7.25 0.28
CA ILE A 96 0.40 -7.00 -1.14
C ILE A 96 0.82 -8.31 -1.78
N LYS A 97 -0.01 -8.82 -2.69
CA LYS A 97 0.33 -9.97 -3.54
C LYS A 97 1.32 -9.55 -4.61
N THR A 98 2.42 -10.27 -4.69
CA THR A 98 3.52 -9.97 -5.63
C THR A 98 3.70 -11.04 -6.69
N ASP A 99 3.17 -12.25 -6.48
CA ASP A 99 3.38 -13.41 -7.36
C ASP A 99 2.26 -14.48 -7.17
N TYR A 100 2.20 -15.50 -8.05
CA TYR A 100 1.22 -16.60 -8.01
C TYR A 100 1.44 -17.56 -6.85
N ASP A 101 2.68 -17.72 -6.38
CA ASP A 101 3.12 -18.60 -5.29
C ASP A 101 2.61 -18.17 -3.89
N ASP A 102 1.55 -17.37 -3.81
CA ASP A 102 1.02 -16.81 -2.56
C ASP A 102 2.09 -16.09 -1.73
N LYS A 103 3.03 -15.44 -2.42
CA LYS A 103 3.98 -14.51 -1.82
C LYS A 103 3.26 -13.19 -1.55
N PHE A 104 3.19 -12.85 -0.27
CA PHE A 104 2.59 -11.61 0.22
C PHE A 104 3.60 -10.81 1.02
N ILE A 105 3.63 -9.50 0.80
CA ILE A 105 4.18 -8.55 1.77
C ILE A 105 3.04 -8.22 2.74
N ARG A 106 3.19 -8.58 4.01
CA ARG A 106 2.11 -8.53 5.00
C ARG A 106 1.98 -7.17 5.68
N ASN A 107 0.75 -6.77 6.02
CA ASN A 107 0.45 -5.58 6.83
C ASN A 107 1.17 -4.30 6.34
N VAL A 108 1.20 -4.07 5.03
CA VAL A 108 1.81 -2.87 4.44
C VAL A 108 0.88 -1.68 4.65
N SER A 109 1.44 -0.56 5.11
CA SER A 109 0.70 0.70 5.19
C SER A 109 0.57 1.30 3.79
N VAL A 110 -0.65 1.40 3.26
CA VAL A 110 -0.93 1.98 1.95
C VAL A 110 -1.85 3.19 2.02
N GLN A 111 -1.57 4.22 1.21
CA GLN A 111 -2.44 5.37 0.99
C GLN A 111 -3.18 5.22 -0.34
N LEU A 112 -4.45 5.62 -0.40
CA LEU A 112 -5.16 5.75 -1.67
C LEU A 112 -4.62 6.98 -2.41
N ILE A 113 -4.11 6.81 -3.62
CA ILE A 113 -3.55 7.91 -4.44
C ILE A 113 -4.38 8.22 -5.68
N TYR A 114 -5.32 7.35 -6.06
CA TYR A 114 -6.18 7.55 -7.21
C TYR A 114 -7.44 6.69 -7.13
N GLY A 115 -8.60 7.24 -7.48
CA GLY A 115 -9.88 6.52 -7.48
C GLY A 115 -10.56 6.50 -6.11
N THR A 116 -11.14 5.36 -5.75
CA THR A 116 -11.88 5.16 -4.49
C THR A 116 -11.36 3.93 -3.74
N ILE A 117 -11.78 3.76 -2.49
CA ILE A 117 -11.44 2.56 -1.70
C ILE A 117 -11.98 1.26 -2.31
N THR A 118 -13.01 1.34 -3.17
CA THR A 118 -13.62 0.17 -3.82
C THR A 118 -12.99 -0.12 -5.18
N CYS A 119 -12.48 0.89 -5.89
CA CYS A 119 -11.72 0.75 -7.12
C CYS A 119 -10.67 1.87 -7.23
N GLY A 120 -9.39 1.53 -7.05
CA GLY A 120 -8.37 2.55 -6.84
C GLY A 120 -6.94 2.04 -6.93
N ILE A 121 -6.01 3.01 -6.98
CA ILE A 121 -4.57 2.79 -6.88
C ILE A 121 -4.11 3.18 -5.48
N PHE A 122 -3.37 2.28 -4.86
CA PHE A 122 -2.81 2.43 -3.53
C PHE A 122 -1.28 2.48 -3.62
N GLN A 123 -0.67 3.30 -2.77
CA GLN A 123 0.76 3.48 -2.70
C GLN A 123 1.28 3.19 -1.29
N SER A 124 2.35 2.40 -1.16
CA SER A 124 3.18 2.33 0.05
C SER A 124 4.46 3.14 -0.14
N GLY A 125 5.01 3.64 0.96
CA GLY A 125 6.21 4.47 0.96
C GLY A 125 6.22 5.59 -0.07
N ASP A 126 7.37 5.83 -0.69
CA ASP A 126 7.56 6.89 -1.68
C ASP A 126 7.03 6.54 -3.09
N GLY A 127 6.56 5.30 -3.31
CA GLY A 127 6.04 4.85 -4.61
C GLY A 127 7.11 4.42 -5.63
N THR A 128 8.39 4.38 -5.24
CA THR A 128 9.51 4.06 -6.14
C THR A 128 9.84 2.58 -6.17
N ALA A 129 9.65 1.85 -5.06
CA ALA A 129 9.94 0.41 -5.01
C ALA A 129 8.99 -0.37 -5.94
N MET A 130 9.45 -1.49 -6.50
CA MET A 130 8.69 -2.33 -7.43
C MET A 130 7.25 -2.58 -6.95
N HIS A 131 7.08 -3.12 -5.74
CA HIS A 131 5.75 -3.47 -5.20
C HIS A 131 4.99 -2.32 -4.52
N SER A 132 5.51 -1.10 -4.57
CA SER A 132 4.95 0.04 -3.82
C SER A 132 3.66 0.60 -4.38
N ILE A 133 3.27 0.22 -5.61
CA ILE A 133 2.02 0.64 -6.23
C ILE A 133 1.18 -0.61 -6.45
N SER A 134 -0.03 -0.58 -5.93
CA SER A 134 -0.99 -1.69 -6.01
C SER A 134 -2.32 -1.19 -6.54
N VAL A 135 -3.06 -2.09 -7.18
CA VAL A 135 -4.39 -1.82 -7.72
C VAL A 135 -5.43 -2.64 -6.97
N LYS A 136 -6.61 -2.05 -6.80
CA LYS A 136 -7.82 -2.73 -6.34
C LYS A 136 -8.91 -2.58 -7.38
N PHE A 137 -9.48 -3.69 -7.79
CA PHE A 137 -10.72 -3.72 -8.57
C PHE A 137 -11.97 -3.97 -7.70
N PRO A 138 -13.18 -3.68 -8.22
CA PRO A 138 -14.42 -3.66 -7.45
C PRO A 138 -14.78 -4.98 -6.75
N ASN A 139 -14.56 -6.10 -7.42
CA ASN A 139 -14.86 -7.44 -6.89
C ASN A 139 -13.68 -8.05 -6.11
N GLU A 140 -12.62 -7.28 -5.88
CA GLU A 140 -11.46 -7.72 -5.09
C GLU A 140 -11.60 -7.27 -3.64
N LEU A 141 -11.11 -8.10 -2.73
CA LEU A 141 -11.16 -7.85 -1.30
C LEU A 141 -10.19 -6.74 -0.95
N LEU A 142 -10.65 -5.72 -0.23
CA LEU A 142 -9.80 -4.57 0.08
C LEU A 142 -8.55 -4.97 0.89
N TYR A 143 -8.62 -6.00 1.76
CA TYR A 143 -7.51 -6.38 2.65
C TYR A 143 -6.32 -7.06 1.94
N ILE A 144 -6.49 -7.54 0.71
CA ILE A 144 -5.42 -8.03 -0.17
C ILE A 144 -5.41 -7.18 -1.44
N LEU A 145 -4.29 -6.53 -1.71
CA LEU A 145 -4.07 -5.79 -2.94
C LEU A 145 -3.07 -6.52 -3.82
N ALA A 146 -3.13 -6.29 -5.13
CA ALA A 146 -2.15 -6.81 -6.07
C ALA A 146 -1.22 -5.69 -6.54
N SER A 147 0.09 -5.95 -6.48
CA SER A 147 1.11 -5.07 -7.05
C SER A 147 0.83 -4.84 -8.55
N VAL A 148 1.06 -3.63 -9.06
CA VAL A 148 0.98 -3.38 -10.52
C VAL A 148 2.05 -4.14 -11.30
N ASP A 149 3.13 -4.52 -10.62
CA ASP A 149 4.21 -5.36 -11.11
C ASP A 149 4.01 -6.85 -10.75
N PHE A 150 2.81 -7.24 -10.30
CA PHE A 150 2.45 -8.65 -10.18
C PHE A 150 2.43 -9.28 -11.58
N GLU A 151 3.04 -10.45 -11.76
CA GLU A 151 3.15 -11.14 -13.05
C GLU A 151 1.82 -11.22 -13.81
N TYR A 152 0.71 -11.41 -13.08
CA TYR A 152 -0.66 -11.40 -13.60
C TYR A 152 -1.05 -10.13 -14.40
N TYR A 153 -0.39 -9.00 -14.12
CA TYR A 153 -0.58 -7.69 -14.75
C TYR A 153 0.55 -7.29 -15.71
N ASN A 154 1.43 -8.22 -16.09
CA ASN A 154 2.40 -7.97 -17.16
C ASN A 154 1.68 -7.58 -18.47
N SER A 155 0.51 -8.17 -18.74
CA SER A 155 -0.41 -7.73 -19.80
C SER A 155 -1.78 -7.33 -19.24
N SER A 156 -2.55 -6.55 -20.00
CA SER A 156 -3.91 -6.15 -19.60
C SER A 156 -4.97 -7.23 -19.82
N SER A 157 -4.62 -8.40 -20.37
CA SER A 157 -5.55 -9.46 -20.81
C SER A 157 -6.49 -9.98 -19.71
N SER A 158 -6.06 -9.82 -18.47
CA SER A 158 -6.67 -10.41 -17.29
C SER A 158 -7.64 -9.45 -16.56
N VAL A 159 -7.54 -8.16 -16.87
CA VAL A 159 -8.33 -7.08 -16.26
C VAL A 159 -9.80 -7.03 -16.70
N PRO A 160 -10.19 -7.35 -17.96
CA PRO A 160 -11.57 -7.22 -18.42
C PRO A 160 -12.60 -7.94 -17.54
N LEU A 161 -12.25 -9.11 -17.01
CA LEU A 161 -13.10 -9.89 -16.10
C LEU A 161 -13.47 -9.11 -14.82
N ARG A 162 -12.56 -8.27 -14.33
CA ARG A 162 -12.71 -7.49 -13.08
C ARG A 162 -13.56 -6.24 -13.25
N ILE A 163 -13.61 -5.70 -14.47
CA ILE A 163 -14.35 -4.48 -14.80
C ILE A 163 -15.61 -4.74 -15.64
N SER A 164 -15.97 -6.01 -15.82
CA SER A 164 -17.07 -6.51 -16.68
C SER A 164 -18.44 -5.87 -16.46
N LYS A 165 -18.69 -5.28 -15.28
CA LYS A 165 -19.92 -4.52 -14.99
C LYS A 165 -20.04 -3.21 -15.80
N CYS A 166 -18.93 -2.65 -16.27
CA CYS A 166 -18.90 -1.42 -17.08
C CYS A 166 -18.72 -1.80 -18.56
N LYS A 167 -19.83 -1.97 -19.28
CA LYS A 167 -19.84 -2.47 -20.68
C LYS A 167 -19.00 -1.62 -21.64
N SER A 168 -19.06 -0.29 -21.50
CA SER A 168 -18.29 0.63 -22.34
C SER A 168 -16.77 0.42 -22.17
N LEU A 169 -16.31 0.29 -20.93
CA LEU A 169 -14.92 0.00 -20.62
C LEU A 169 -14.52 -1.40 -21.07
N LEU A 170 -15.39 -2.40 -20.87
CA LEU A 170 -15.15 -3.76 -21.37
C LEU A 170 -14.92 -3.76 -22.88
N ASN A 171 -15.76 -3.07 -23.65
CA ASN A 171 -15.61 -2.96 -25.10
C ASN A 171 -14.27 -2.31 -25.48
N LYS A 172 -13.89 -1.19 -24.83
CA LYS A 172 -12.58 -0.56 -25.07
C LYS A 172 -11.42 -1.53 -24.84
N MET A 173 -11.49 -2.36 -23.79
CA MET A 173 -10.44 -3.33 -23.52
C MET A 173 -10.45 -4.49 -24.53
N MET A 174 -11.63 -4.93 -24.99
CA MET A 174 -11.75 -5.96 -26.03
C MET A 174 -11.27 -5.48 -27.40
N ASP A 175 -11.43 -4.20 -27.69
CA ASP A 175 -10.96 -3.54 -28.92
C ASP A 175 -9.48 -3.12 -28.84
N GLU A 176 -8.77 -3.53 -27.78
CA GLU A 176 -7.36 -3.18 -27.52
C GLU A 176 -7.08 -1.66 -27.56
N ASP A 177 -8.01 -0.85 -27.04
CA ASP A 177 -7.82 0.59 -26.92
C ASP A 177 -6.56 0.87 -26.06
N LYS A 178 -5.57 1.54 -26.65
CA LYS A 178 -4.27 1.84 -26.05
C LYS A 178 -4.35 2.72 -24.81
N THR A 179 -5.49 3.37 -24.56
CA THR A 179 -5.70 4.16 -23.33
C THR A 179 -5.99 3.28 -22.12
N VAL A 180 -6.46 2.04 -22.31
CA VAL A 180 -6.87 1.13 -21.25
C VAL A 180 -6.28 -0.29 -21.39
N THR A 181 -5.34 -0.49 -22.32
CA THR A 181 -4.66 -1.78 -22.53
C THR A 181 -3.15 -1.60 -22.68
N TRP A 182 -2.40 -2.66 -22.35
CA TRP A 182 -0.95 -2.70 -22.46
C TRP A 182 -0.45 -4.12 -22.72
N LYS A 183 0.78 -4.21 -23.24
CA LYS A 183 1.50 -5.45 -23.53
C LYS A 183 2.62 -5.67 -22.50
N GLU A 184 3.22 -6.86 -22.54
CA GLU A 184 4.25 -7.31 -21.58
C GLU A 184 5.48 -6.40 -21.50
N ASP A 185 5.82 -5.72 -22.59
CA ASP A 185 6.95 -4.79 -22.70
C ASP A 185 6.65 -3.39 -22.16
N ALA A 186 5.42 -3.12 -21.72
CA ALA A 186 5.04 -1.82 -21.18
C ALA A 186 5.79 -1.50 -19.87
N THR A 187 6.21 -0.25 -19.73
CA THR A 187 6.84 0.21 -18.49
C THR A 187 5.84 0.28 -17.34
N ARG A 188 6.34 0.30 -16.12
CA ARG A 188 5.53 0.47 -14.89
C ARG A 188 4.65 1.72 -14.97
N GLU A 189 5.19 2.84 -15.44
CA GLU A 189 4.47 4.10 -15.55
C GLU A 189 3.36 4.03 -16.60
N GLN A 190 3.60 3.34 -17.72
CA GLN A 190 2.59 3.10 -18.74
C GLN A 190 1.43 2.25 -18.19
N ARG A 191 1.74 1.18 -17.45
CA ARG A 191 0.74 0.35 -16.75
C ARG A 191 -0.07 1.17 -15.76
N ILE A 192 0.60 1.95 -14.90
CA ILE A 192 -0.07 2.84 -13.92
C ILE A 192 -1.01 3.83 -14.62
N GLN A 193 -0.58 4.41 -15.75
CA GLN A 193 -1.43 5.33 -16.49
C GLN A 193 -2.66 4.63 -17.09
N CYS A 194 -2.51 3.42 -17.61
CA CYS A 194 -3.65 2.61 -18.07
C CYS A 194 -4.60 2.29 -16.91
N PHE A 195 -4.10 1.88 -15.75
CA PHE A 195 -4.92 1.66 -14.56
C PHE A 195 -5.69 2.92 -14.14
N LYS A 196 -5.07 4.11 -14.17
CA LYS A 196 -5.77 5.37 -13.90
C LYS A 196 -6.93 5.59 -14.87
N ASN A 197 -6.73 5.34 -16.16
CA ASN A 197 -7.78 5.49 -17.17
C ASN A 197 -8.91 4.48 -16.95
N ILE A 198 -8.58 3.22 -16.69
CA ILE A 198 -9.53 2.15 -16.35
C ILE A 198 -10.36 2.52 -15.12
N ILE A 199 -9.72 2.97 -14.05
CA ILE A 199 -10.38 3.35 -12.79
C ILE A 199 -11.28 4.58 -13.01
N SER A 200 -10.82 5.58 -13.77
CA SER A 200 -11.64 6.73 -14.14
C SER A 200 -12.90 6.32 -14.88
N ASP A 201 -12.76 5.50 -15.92
CA ASP A 201 -13.89 5.07 -16.74
C ASP A 201 -14.83 4.13 -15.97
N TYR A 202 -14.29 3.25 -15.14
CA TYR A 202 -15.09 2.39 -14.27
C TYR A 202 -15.88 3.20 -13.24
N ASN A 203 -15.26 4.19 -12.59
CA ASN A 203 -15.94 5.00 -11.60
C ASN A 203 -17.05 5.87 -12.22
N LYS A 204 -16.88 6.33 -13.48
CA LYS A 204 -17.96 7.01 -14.23
C LYS A 204 -19.16 6.10 -14.48
N CYS A 205 -18.94 4.81 -14.77
CA CYS A 205 -20.01 3.82 -14.96
C CYS A 205 -20.88 3.58 -13.71
N ASN A 206 -20.40 3.98 -12.52
CA ASN A 206 -21.07 3.71 -11.25
C ASN A 206 -21.49 4.97 -10.49
N VAL A 207 -21.45 6.15 -11.14
CA VAL A 207 -22.12 7.33 -10.61
C VAL A 207 -23.62 7.18 -10.93
N PRO A 208 -24.54 7.27 -9.95
CA PRO A 208 -25.95 7.38 -10.25
C PRO A 208 -26.15 8.58 -11.18
N GLU A 209 -26.78 8.38 -12.34
CA GLU A 209 -27.28 9.49 -13.14
C GLU A 209 -28.30 10.24 -12.26
N ASN A 210 -27.94 11.46 -11.84
CA ASN A 210 -28.87 12.37 -11.18
C ASN A 210 -29.83 12.98 -12.20
#